data_AF-A0A2V8IUL9-F1
#
_entry.id   AF-A0A2V8IUL9-F1
#
_cell.length_a   1.000
_cell.length_b   1.000
_cell.length_c   1.000
_cell.angle_alpha   90.00
_cell.angle_beta   90.00
_cell.angle_gamma   90.00
#
_symmetry.space_group_name_H-M   'P 1'
#
loop_
_entity.id
_entity.type
_entity.pdbx_description
1 polymer ?
#
loop_
_entity_poly.entity_id
_entity_poly.type
_entity_poly.pdbx_seq_one_letter_code
_entity_poly.pdbx_strand_id
1 'polypeptide(L)'
;MSKEESVETAPAKPVPPPKPAATKAAAAPASSKTAVPRRSLLSWVTLAWVAFTASMLASLTATARFMFPNVLFEPPPTFKAGFPNEIQIGQVDERFKQRFAVWLVRSAFDEWGMGSGIYALSTVCTHLGCTPNWLEAEQKFKCPCHGSGYYKTGVNFEGPTPRPLERYAIALADDGQILVDKSRKFQEEKGEWTNPAAFLKL
;
A
#
# COMPACT_ATOMS: atom_id res chain seq x y z
N MET A 1 126.08 -30.83 -21.40
CA MET A 1 125.06 -29.78 -21.24
C MET A 1 123.89 -30.41 -20.53
N SER A 2 123.65 -29.96 -19.30
CA SER A 2 122.98 -30.67 -18.22
C SER A 2 121.47 -30.37 -18.17
N LYS A 3 120.70 -31.34 -17.66
CA LYS A 3 119.47 -31.26 -16.84
C LYS A 3 118.68 -29.93 -16.82
N GLU A 4 117.36 -30.02 -16.93
CA GLU A 4 116.44 -29.85 -15.78
C GLU A 4 114.96 -30.14 -16.14
N GLU A 5 114.19 -30.32 -15.09
CA GLU A 5 112.83 -30.82 -14.90
C GLU A 5 111.90 -29.65 -14.55
N SER A 6 110.62 -29.66 -14.96
CA SER A 6 109.47 -29.23 -14.14
C SER A 6 108.16 -29.12 -14.94
N VAL A 7 107.16 -29.86 -14.46
CA VAL A 7 105.71 -29.59 -14.32
C VAL A 7 105.14 -28.31 -14.95
N GLU A 8 104.03 -28.42 -15.69
CA GLU A 8 102.85 -27.52 -15.57
C GLU A 8 101.66 -28.12 -16.36
N THR A 9 100.49 -28.00 -15.74
CA THR A 9 99.17 -28.61 -15.96
C THR A 9 98.43 -28.30 -17.27
N ALA A 10 97.67 -29.29 -17.76
CA ALA A 10 96.79 -29.20 -18.93
C ALA A 10 95.35 -28.77 -18.57
N PRO A 11 94.65 -27.97 -19.40
CA PRO A 11 93.24 -27.68 -19.21
C PRO A 11 92.33 -28.71 -19.90
N ALA A 12 91.21 -29.00 -19.23
CA ALA A 12 90.22 -30.00 -19.59
C ALA A 12 89.29 -29.58 -20.76
N LYS A 13 88.81 -30.59 -21.51
CA LYS A 13 87.68 -30.51 -22.44
C LYS A 13 86.50 -31.36 -21.94
N PRO A 14 85.25 -31.03 -22.32
CA PRO A 14 84.05 -31.34 -21.55
C PRO A 14 83.44 -32.72 -21.86
N VAL A 15 82.78 -33.28 -20.85
CA VAL A 15 82.20 -34.64 -20.81
C VAL A 15 80.72 -34.61 -21.23
N PRO A 16 80.25 -35.53 -22.10
CA PRO A 16 78.82 -35.80 -22.27
C PRO A 16 78.30 -36.82 -21.22
N PRO A 17 77.06 -36.68 -20.74
CA PRO A 17 76.56 -37.37 -19.54
C PRO A 17 76.08 -38.81 -19.81
N PRO A 18 76.35 -39.78 -18.90
CA PRO A 18 75.67 -41.07 -18.90
C PRO A 18 74.29 -41.00 -18.21
N LYS A 19 73.36 -41.82 -18.72
CA LYS A 19 71.90 -41.83 -18.43
C LYS A 19 71.55 -41.98 -16.94
N PRO A 20 70.43 -41.39 -16.48
CA PRO A 20 69.98 -41.51 -15.09
C PRO A 20 69.48 -42.92 -14.77
N ALA A 21 69.96 -43.46 -13.65
CA ALA A 21 69.45 -44.68 -13.03
C ALA A 21 68.03 -44.43 -12.49
N ALA A 22 67.12 -45.40 -12.69
CA ALA A 22 65.75 -45.32 -12.20
C ALA A 22 65.73 -45.31 -10.66
N THR A 23 65.37 -44.17 -10.07
CA THR A 23 65.04 -44.05 -8.66
C THR A 23 63.63 -44.61 -8.42
N LYS A 24 63.49 -45.52 -7.45
CA LYS A 24 62.18 -45.97 -6.96
C LYS A 24 61.46 -44.77 -6.37
N ALA A 25 60.34 -44.38 -6.97
CA ALA A 25 59.45 -43.36 -6.42
C ALA A 25 58.92 -43.84 -5.06
N ALA A 26 59.12 -43.02 -4.03
CA ALA A 26 58.47 -43.19 -2.73
C ALA A 26 56.94 -43.07 -2.93
N ALA A 27 56.19 -43.99 -2.34
CA ALA A 27 54.74 -44.00 -2.40
C ALA A 27 54.17 -42.72 -1.75
N ALA A 28 53.38 -41.95 -2.50
CA ALA A 28 52.53 -40.92 -1.94
C ALA A 28 51.51 -41.56 -0.97
N PRO A 29 51.16 -40.93 0.16
CA PRO A 29 50.14 -41.46 1.06
C PRO A 29 48.82 -41.52 0.29
N ALA A 30 48.23 -42.72 0.22
CA ALA A 30 46.94 -42.92 -0.39
C ALA A 30 45.90 -42.02 0.31
N SER A 31 45.35 -41.06 -0.43
CA SER A 31 44.16 -40.33 -0.01
C SER A 31 43.07 -41.35 0.23
N SER A 32 42.77 -41.63 1.50
CA SER A 32 41.59 -42.41 1.85
C SER A 32 40.38 -41.59 1.44
N LYS A 33 39.78 -41.91 0.30
CA LYS A 33 38.45 -41.42 -0.03
C LYS A 33 37.52 -41.95 1.05
N THR A 34 37.17 -41.11 2.03
CA THR A 34 36.20 -41.45 3.07
C THR A 34 34.88 -41.74 2.37
N ALA A 35 34.61 -43.01 2.11
CA ALA A 35 33.39 -43.43 1.43
C ALA A 35 32.22 -43.09 2.34
N VAL A 36 31.36 -42.16 1.91
CA VAL A 36 30.16 -41.80 2.66
C VAL A 36 29.32 -43.06 2.83
N PRO A 37 29.03 -43.50 4.07
CA PRO A 37 28.27 -44.71 4.27
C PRO A 37 26.86 -44.51 3.71
N ARG A 38 26.32 -45.51 2.99
CA ARG A 38 25.02 -45.44 2.31
C ARG A 38 23.87 -44.98 3.23
N ARG A 39 23.95 -45.30 4.53
CA ARG A 39 23.00 -44.83 5.55
C ARG A 39 23.06 -43.32 5.77
N SER A 40 24.26 -42.73 5.78
CA SER A 40 24.45 -41.27 5.87
C SER A 40 23.95 -40.54 4.63
N LEU A 41 24.13 -41.12 3.44
CA LEU A 41 23.53 -40.60 2.21
C LEU A 41 22.00 -40.58 2.28
N LEU A 42 21.37 -41.68 2.74
CA LEU A 42 19.92 -41.75 2.90
C LEU A 42 19.41 -40.75 3.97
N SER A 43 20.15 -40.55 5.07
CA SER A 43 19.83 -39.55 6.09
C SER A 43 19.89 -38.11 5.55
N TRP A 44 20.87 -37.78 4.71
CA TRP A 44 20.96 -36.47 4.08
C TRP A 44 19.87 -36.23 3.04
N VAL A 45 19.57 -37.25 2.23
CA VAL A 45 18.49 -37.17 1.24
C VAL A 45 17.13 -37.01 1.91
N THR A 46 16.88 -37.74 3.00
CA THR A 46 15.63 -37.60 3.78
C THR A 46 15.52 -36.21 4.41
N LEU A 47 16.59 -35.68 5.01
CA LEU A 47 16.60 -34.32 5.55
C LEU A 47 16.33 -33.27 4.46
N ALA A 48 16.93 -33.41 3.28
CA ALA A 48 16.71 -32.52 2.15
C ALA A 48 15.25 -32.54 1.65
N TRP A 49 14.65 -33.73 1.53
CA TRP A 49 13.24 -33.87 1.14
C TRP A 49 12.28 -33.30 2.19
N VAL A 50 12.58 -33.46 3.49
CA VAL A 50 11.79 -32.84 4.56
C VAL A 50 11.87 -31.32 4.49
N ALA A 51 13.06 -30.75 4.33
CA ALA A 51 13.22 -29.30 4.20
C ALA A 51 12.52 -28.75 2.96
N PHE A 52 12.62 -29.45 1.82
CA PHE A 52 11.95 -29.07 0.58
C PHE A 52 10.42 -29.09 0.71
N THR A 53 9.87 -30.17 1.25
CA THR A 53 8.42 -30.31 1.43
C THR A 53 7.87 -29.28 2.42
N ALA A 54 8.60 -28.99 3.51
CA ALA A 54 8.23 -27.93 4.45
C ALA A 54 8.22 -26.54 3.77
N SER A 55 9.23 -26.24 2.95
CA SER A 55 9.29 -24.97 2.20
C SER A 55 8.17 -24.83 1.16
N MET A 56 7.88 -25.90 0.43
CA MET A 56 6.76 -25.93 -0.51
C MET A 56 5.41 -25.73 0.17
N LEU A 57 5.19 -26.37 1.32
CA LEU A 57 3.96 -26.21 2.10
C LEU A 57 3.82 -24.79 2.66
N ALA A 58 4.91 -24.21 3.18
CA ALA A 58 4.92 -22.81 3.64
C ALA A 58 4.61 -21.83 2.48
N SER A 59 5.19 -22.08 1.30
CA SER A 59 4.95 -21.24 0.12
C SER A 59 3.50 -21.36 -0.38
N LEU A 60 2.96 -22.57 -0.41
CA LEU A 60 1.57 -22.83 -0.81
C LEU A 60 0.58 -22.19 0.16
N THR A 61 0.83 -22.29 1.47
CA THR A 61 -0.04 -21.66 2.49
C THR A 61 0.02 -20.14 2.44
N ALA A 62 1.20 -19.55 2.18
CA ALA A 62 1.33 -18.10 1.97
C ALA A 62 0.55 -17.62 0.74
N THR A 63 0.67 -18.33 -0.39
CA THR A 63 -0.09 -18.03 -1.61
C THR A 63 -1.59 -18.20 -1.40
N ALA A 64 -2.01 -19.28 -0.74
CA ALA A 64 -3.41 -19.51 -0.41
C ALA A 64 -3.95 -18.37 0.47
N ARG A 65 -3.22 -17.98 1.53
CA ARG A 65 -3.59 -16.86 2.39
C ARG A 65 -3.67 -15.54 1.62
N PHE A 66 -2.77 -15.30 0.68
CA PHE A 66 -2.80 -14.12 -0.18
C PHE A 66 -4.05 -14.08 -1.09
N MET A 67 -4.54 -15.24 -1.54
CA MET A 67 -5.78 -15.35 -2.32
C MET A 67 -7.06 -15.11 -1.51
N PHE A 68 -7.00 -15.17 -0.18
CA PHE A 68 -8.13 -14.81 0.69
C PHE A 68 -7.96 -13.38 1.20
N PRO A 69 -8.78 -12.42 0.74
CA PRO A 69 -8.66 -11.04 1.20
C PRO A 69 -8.97 -10.98 2.71
N ASN A 70 -8.10 -10.32 3.47
CA ASN A 70 -8.44 -9.95 4.84
C ASN A 70 -9.65 -9.02 4.77
N VAL A 71 -10.73 -9.39 5.46
CA VAL A 71 -11.88 -8.49 5.64
C VAL A 71 -11.43 -7.38 6.58
N LEU A 72 -11.07 -6.22 6.01
CA LEU A 72 -11.03 -4.99 6.80
C LEU A 72 -12.47 -4.66 7.17
N PHE A 73 -12.75 -4.57 8.46
CA PHE A 73 -14.03 -4.05 8.95
C PHE A 73 -14.12 -2.58 8.54
N GLU A 74 -14.84 -2.31 7.46
CA GLU A 74 -15.18 -0.94 7.11
C GLU A 74 -16.16 -0.41 8.17
N PRO A 75 -15.92 0.80 8.72
CA PRO A 75 -16.85 1.41 9.66
C PRO A 75 -18.27 1.43 9.09
N PRO A 76 -19.31 1.34 9.94
CA PRO A 76 -20.68 1.35 9.46
C PRO A 76 -20.91 2.58 8.56
N PRO A 77 -21.58 2.41 7.40
CA PRO A 77 -21.85 3.50 6.48
C PRO A 77 -22.82 4.53 7.07
N THR A 78 -23.50 4.15 8.16
CA THR A 78 -24.42 5.00 8.90
C THR A 78 -23.79 5.50 10.20
N PHE A 79 -24.03 6.77 10.53
CA PHE A 79 -23.59 7.34 11.81
C PHE A 79 -24.58 8.41 12.30
N LYS A 80 -24.59 8.61 13.62
CA LYS A 80 -25.38 9.65 14.28
C LYS A 80 -24.55 10.93 14.38
N ALA A 81 -25.18 12.06 14.07
CA ALA A 81 -24.52 13.36 13.97
C ALA A 81 -25.04 14.40 14.98
N GLY A 82 -25.58 13.94 16.12
CA GLY A 82 -26.14 14.79 17.16
C GLY A 82 -27.54 15.32 16.81
N PHE A 83 -28.00 16.34 17.54
CA PHE A 83 -29.34 16.89 17.36
C PHE A 83 -29.38 18.01 16.30
N PRO A 84 -30.49 18.18 15.56
CA PRO A 84 -30.65 19.27 14.60
C PRO A 84 -30.41 20.68 15.14
N ASN A 85 -30.68 20.90 16.42
CA ASN A 85 -30.52 22.19 17.09
C ASN A 85 -29.07 22.56 17.37
N GLU A 86 -28.14 21.59 17.37
CA GLU A 86 -26.71 21.86 17.53
C GLU A 86 -26.10 22.50 16.28
N ILE A 87 -26.72 22.29 15.12
CA ILE A 87 -26.24 22.80 13.84
C ILE A 87 -26.81 24.19 13.62
N GLN A 88 -25.94 25.18 13.56
CA GLN A 88 -26.33 26.58 13.35
C GLN A 88 -26.83 26.78 11.93
N ILE A 89 -27.92 27.56 11.81
CA ILE A 89 -28.48 27.90 10.51
C ILE A 89 -27.47 28.73 9.73
N GLY A 90 -27.20 28.32 8.51
CA GLY A 90 -26.25 29.00 7.63
C GLY A 90 -24.80 28.60 7.83
N GLN A 91 -24.46 27.79 8.84
CA GLN A 91 -23.10 27.32 9.06
C GLN A 91 -22.87 25.91 8.50
N VAL A 92 -21.62 25.61 8.16
CA VAL A 92 -21.15 24.26 7.84
C VAL A 92 -20.55 23.63 9.11
N ASP A 93 -21.06 22.46 9.49
CA ASP A 93 -20.50 21.66 10.58
C ASP A 93 -19.40 20.74 10.04
N GLU A 94 -18.15 20.98 10.48
CA GLU A 94 -16.96 20.22 10.08
C GLU A 94 -16.61 19.05 11.03
N ARG A 95 -17.36 18.85 12.12
CA ARG A 95 -17.06 17.80 13.13
C ARG A 95 -16.92 16.40 12.52
N PHE A 96 -17.63 16.13 11.42
CA PHE A 96 -17.69 14.81 10.78
C PHE A 96 -16.72 14.66 9.59
N LYS A 97 -15.96 15.70 9.23
CA LYS A 97 -15.05 15.70 8.07
C LYS A 97 -13.96 14.62 8.19
N GLN A 98 -13.20 14.61 9.29
CA GLN A 98 -12.04 13.73 9.43
C GLN A 98 -12.41 12.25 9.55
N ARG A 99 -13.51 11.94 10.25
CA ARG A 99 -13.92 10.56 10.54
C ARG A 99 -14.84 9.96 9.48
N PHE A 100 -15.73 10.77 8.92
CA PHE A 100 -16.78 10.27 8.03
C PHE A 100 -16.74 10.86 6.63
N ALA A 101 -15.89 11.86 6.35
CA ALA A 101 -15.86 12.56 5.07
C ALA A 101 -17.22 13.20 4.72
N VAL A 102 -17.87 13.78 5.74
CA VAL A 102 -19.17 14.44 5.63
C VAL A 102 -19.12 15.84 6.23
N TRP A 103 -19.77 16.80 5.55
CA TRP A 103 -20.19 18.07 6.13
C TRP A 103 -21.70 18.07 6.34
N LEU A 104 -22.16 18.63 7.45
CA LEU A 104 -23.57 18.94 7.61
C LEU A 104 -23.79 20.43 7.40
N VAL A 105 -24.80 20.77 6.61
CA VAL A 105 -25.15 22.17 6.36
C VAL A 105 -26.62 22.34 6.69
N ARG A 106 -26.90 23.29 7.57
CA ARG A 106 -28.28 23.70 7.85
C ARG A 106 -28.61 24.94 7.04
N SER A 107 -29.58 24.84 6.15
CA SER A 107 -30.06 25.97 5.37
C SER A 107 -31.40 26.49 5.90
N ALA A 108 -31.55 27.82 5.93
CA ALA A 108 -32.84 28.47 6.17
C ALA A 108 -33.78 28.31 4.97
N PHE A 109 -33.21 28.26 3.76
CA PHE A 109 -33.92 28.11 2.51
C PHE A 109 -33.05 27.32 1.54
N ASP A 110 -33.59 26.21 1.02
CA ASP A 110 -32.93 25.41 0.00
C ASP A 110 -33.40 25.84 -1.40
N GLU A 111 -32.44 26.06 -2.30
CA GLU A 111 -32.68 26.57 -3.66
C GLU A 111 -33.47 25.58 -4.54
N TRP A 112 -33.52 24.29 -4.17
CA TRP A 112 -34.27 23.24 -4.88
C TRP A 112 -35.70 23.08 -4.34
N GLY A 113 -36.19 24.02 -3.52
CA GLY A 113 -37.58 24.05 -3.07
C GLY A 113 -37.89 23.16 -1.86
N MET A 114 -36.86 22.63 -1.18
CA MET A 114 -37.06 21.80 0.02
C MET A 114 -37.42 22.60 1.28
N GLY A 115 -37.21 23.92 1.27
CA GLY A 115 -37.49 24.82 2.38
C GLY A 115 -36.35 24.89 3.41
N SER A 116 -36.67 25.03 4.69
CA SER A 116 -35.70 24.99 5.79
C SER A 116 -35.33 23.55 6.13
N GLY A 117 -34.05 23.31 6.41
CA GLY A 117 -33.61 21.97 6.81
C GLY A 117 -32.11 21.77 6.75
N ILE A 118 -31.70 20.50 6.78
CA ILE A 118 -30.30 20.07 6.85
C ILE A 118 -30.04 19.09 5.72
N TYR A 119 -28.89 19.22 5.08
CA TYR A 119 -28.38 18.22 4.15
C TYR A 119 -26.94 17.83 4.50
N ALA A 120 -26.58 16.59 4.16
CA ALA A 120 -25.25 16.04 4.37
C ALA A 120 -24.47 16.06 3.04
N LEU A 121 -23.41 16.85 2.95
CA LEU A 121 -22.53 16.91 1.78
C LEU A 121 -21.35 15.95 1.91
N SER A 122 -21.02 15.29 0.81
CA SER A 122 -19.77 14.56 0.64
C SER A 122 -18.57 15.51 0.61
N THR A 123 -17.53 15.17 1.35
CA THR A 123 -16.26 15.91 1.30
C THR A 123 -15.36 15.42 0.16
N VAL A 124 -15.87 14.62 -0.77
CA VAL A 124 -15.08 14.05 -1.88
C VAL A 124 -15.25 14.91 -3.13
N CYS A 125 -14.16 15.54 -3.57
CA CYS A 125 -14.13 16.34 -4.77
C CYS A 125 -14.46 15.48 -6.00
N THR A 126 -15.42 15.94 -6.79
CA THR A 126 -15.92 15.27 -7.99
C THR A 126 -14.97 15.27 -9.19
N HIS A 127 -13.81 15.92 -9.09
CA HIS A 127 -12.76 15.84 -10.09
C HIS A 127 -12.00 14.51 -9.98
N LEU A 128 -11.20 14.35 -8.91
CA LEU A 128 -10.32 13.18 -8.71
C LEU A 128 -10.31 12.68 -7.25
N GLY A 129 -11.30 13.05 -6.43
CA GLY A 129 -11.50 12.47 -5.11
C GLY A 129 -10.75 13.12 -3.94
N CYS A 130 -10.01 14.22 -4.16
CA CYS A 130 -9.42 14.99 -3.06
C CYS A 130 -10.47 15.53 -2.08
N THR A 131 -10.06 15.89 -0.86
CA THR A 131 -10.95 16.50 0.13
C THR A 131 -10.86 18.03 0.08
N PRO A 132 -11.92 18.77 -0.33
CA PRO A 132 -11.91 20.22 -0.27
C PRO A 132 -11.87 20.72 1.17
N ASN A 133 -11.46 21.98 1.36
CA ASN A 133 -11.49 22.67 2.63
C ASN A 133 -12.63 23.69 2.64
N TRP A 134 -13.35 23.76 3.75
CA TRP A 134 -14.29 24.84 4.00
C TRP A 134 -13.52 26.11 4.37
N LEU A 135 -13.81 27.22 3.72
CA LEU A 135 -13.24 28.53 4.00
C LEU A 135 -14.36 29.43 4.54
N GLU A 136 -14.43 29.57 5.86
CA GLU A 136 -15.49 30.35 6.53
C GLU A 136 -15.56 31.80 6.04
N ALA A 137 -14.42 32.45 5.80
CA ALA A 137 -14.38 33.84 5.33
C ALA A 137 -15.00 34.02 3.93
N GLU A 138 -14.92 33.00 3.08
CA GLU A 138 -15.42 33.04 1.70
C GLU A 138 -16.78 32.34 1.55
N GLN A 139 -17.23 31.62 2.57
CA GLN A 139 -18.41 30.75 2.56
C GLN A 139 -18.39 29.75 1.39
N LYS A 140 -17.20 29.20 1.10
CA LYS A 140 -16.94 28.34 -0.06
C LYS A 140 -16.09 27.14 0.34
N PHE A 141 -16.28 26.04 -0.39
CA PHE A 141 -15.35 24.91 -0.37
C PHE A 141 -14.31 25.07 -1.46
N LYS A 142 -13.03 24.93 -1.14
CA LYS A 142 -11.91 25.01 -2.10
C LYS A 142 -11.06 23.74 -2.03
N CYS A 143 -10.85 23.12 -3.18
CA CYS A 143 -10.04 21.93 -3.32
C CYS A 143 -8.57 22.30 -3.59
N PRO A 144 -7.63 21.96 -2.69
CA PRO A 144 -6.22 22.36 -2.83
C PRO A 144 -5.47 21.63 -3.96
N CYS A 145 -6.05 20.56 -4.51
CA CYS A 145 -5.36 19.73 -5.51
C CYS A 145 -5.28 20.41 -6.89
N HIS A 146 -6.39 20.96 -7.38
CA HIS A 146 -6.48 21.51 -8.74
C HIS A 146 -7.33 22.79 -8.81
N GLY A 147 -7.63 23.41 -7.67
CA GLY A 147 -8.35 24.69 -7.61
C GLY A 147 -9.86 24.59 -7.89
N SER A 148 -10.49 23.44 -7.65
CA SER A 148 -11.94 23.31 -7.76
C SER A 148 -12.65 24.03 -6.62
N GLY A 149 -13.74 24.72 -6.92
CA GLY A 149 -14.52 25.45 -5.92
C GLY A 149 -16.00 25.09 -5.95
N TYR A 150 -16.60 25.02 -4.76
CA TYR A 150 -18.01 24.75 -4.56
C TYR A 150 -18.64 25.77 -3.60
N TYR A 151 -19.88 26.14 -3.85
CA TYR A 151 -20.68 26.92 -2.91
C TYR A 151 -21.05 26.09 -1.68
N LYS A 152 -21.53 26.74 -0.62
CA LYS A 152 -22.07 26.07 0.57
C LYS A 152 -23.21 25.08 0.25
N THR A 153 -23.90 25.28 -0.87
CA THR A 153 -24.93 24.37 -1.39
C THR A 153 -24.35 23.05 -1.92
N GLY A 154 -23.06 23.01 -2.23
CA GLY A 154 -22.37 21.90 -2.90
C GLY A 154 -22.23 22.10 -4.41
N VAL A 155 -22.86 23.13 -4.99
CA VAL A 155 -22.79 23.43 -6.42
C VAL A 155 -21.39 23.91 -6.80
N ASN A 156 -20.79 23.30 -7.83
CA ASN A 156 -19.49 23.69 -8.36
C ASN A 156 -19.59 25.03 -9.12
N PHE A 157 -18.56 25.87 -8.99
CA PHE A 157 -18.54 27.18 -9.67
C PHE A 157 -17.21 27.52 -10.34
N GLU A 158 -16.13 26.81 -10.00
CA GLU A 158 -14.82 27.04 -10.61
C GLU A 158 -13.98 25.75 -10.63
N GLY A 159 -12.92 25.79 -11.44
CA GLY A 159 -11.94 24.71 -11.58
C GLY A 159 -12.42 23.55 -12.47
N PRO A 160 -11.66 22.44 -12.52
CA PRO A 160 -11.88 21.35 -13.47
C PRO A 160 -13.04 20.41 -13.09
N THR A 161 -13.76 20.67 -12.00
CA THR A 161 -14.83 19.79 -11.50
C THR A 161 -16.06 19.84 -12.40
N PRO A 162 -16.51 18.70 -12.94
CA PRO A 162 -17.59 18.68 -13.93
C PRO A 162 -18.99 18.77 -13.31
N ARG A 163 -19.14 18.54 -12.00
CA ARG A 163 -20.45 18.42 -11.34
C ARG A 163 -20.42 18.79 -9.84
N PRO A 164 -21.58 19.08 -9.22
CA PRO A 164 -21.71 19.39 -7.79
C PRO A 164 -21.26 18.26 -6.85
N LEU A 165 -21.02 18.58 -5.58
CA LEU A 165 -20.74 17.59 -4.52
C LEU A 165 -21.97 16.69 -4.26
N GLU A 166 -21.76 15.42 -3.95
CA GLU A 166 -22.86 14.49 -3.69
C GLU A 166 -23.51 14.77 -2.33
N ARG A 167 -24.84 14.65 -2.23
CA ARG A 167 -25.55 14.62 -0.94
C ARG A 167 -25.67 13.17 -0.46
N TYR A 168 -25.53 12.94 0.85
CA TYR A 168 -25.80 11.63 1.47
C TYR A 168 -27.23 11.55 1.98
N ALA A 169 -27.72 10.32 2.18
CA ALA A 169 -29.00 10.13 2.83
C ALA A 169 -28.99 10.65 4.26
N ILE A 170 -30.05 11.36 4.63
CA ILE A 170 -30.20 11.97 5.96
C ILE A 170 -31.63 11.77 6.47
N ALA A 171 -31.77 11.39 7.73
CA ALA A 171 -33.03 11.17 8.40
C ALA A 171 -32.93 11.52 9.90
N LEU A 172 -34.06 11.59 10.60
CA LEU A 172 -34.08 11.57 12.06
C LEU A 172 -34.18 10.13 12.55
N ALA A 173 -33.33 9.77 13.50
CA ALA A 173 -33.44 8.53 14.23
C ALA A 173 -34.53 8.62 15.32
N ASP A 174 -34.91 7.48 15.88
CA ASP A 174 -35.97 7.38 16.91
C ASP A 174 -35.65 8.17 18.18
N ASP A 175 -34.38 8.44 18.46
CA ASP A 175 -33.90 9.25 19.58
C ASP A 175 -33.80 10.74 19.26
N GLY A 176 -34.26 11.17 18.08
CA GLY A 176 -34.26 12.57 17.64
C GLY A 176 -32.91 13.08 17.11
N GLN A 177 -31.90 12.22 17.02
CA GLN A 177 -30.62 12.57 16.41
C GLN A 177 -30.66 12.48 14.90
N ILE A 178 -29.81 13.24 14.23
CA ILE A 178 -29.57 13.13 12.79
C ILE A 178 -28.85 11.83 12.52
N LEU A 179 -29.43 11.00 11.66
CA LEU A 179 -28.81 9.81 11.09
C LEU A 179 -28.39 10.11 9.66
N VAL A 180 -27.10 9.97 9.38
CA VAL A 180 -26.54 10.08 8.02
C VAL A 180 -26.19 8.69 7.52
N ASP A 181 -26.59 8.36 6.29
CA ASP A 181 -26.27 7.12 5.61
C ASP A 181 -25.46 7.40 4.34
N LYS A 182 -24.18 7.00 4.38
CA LYS A 182 -23.22 7.19 3.28
C LYS A 182 -23.37 6.18 2.14
N SER A 183 -24.12 5.10 2.34
CA SER A 183 -24.32 4.08 1.31
C SER A 183 -25.23 4.58 0.17
N ARG A 184 -26.06 5.58 0.47
CA ARG A 184 -26.98 6.21 -0.46
C ARG A 184 -26.54 7.63 -0.75
N LYS A 185 -26.33 7.91 -2.03
CA LYS A 185 -25.89 9.21 -2.53
C LYS A 185 -26.89 9.78 -3.52
N PHE A 186 -26.97 11.11 -3.55
CA PHE A 186 -27.87 11.85 -4.41
C PHE A 186 -27.10 12.90 -5.19
N GLN A 187 -27.30 12.89 -6.50
CA GLN A 187 -26.61 13.72 -7.49
C GLN A 187 -27.53 14.84 -8.00
N GLU A 188 -26.99 16.06 -8.05
CA GLU A 188 -27.74 17.25 -8.45
C GLU A 188 -28.11 17.18 -9.93
N GLU A 189 -27.17 16.75 -10.76
CA GLU A 189 -27.29 16.62 -12.20
C GLU A 189 -28.36 15.61 -12.64
N LYS A 190 -28.82 14.77 -11.71
CA LYS A 190 -29.93 13.81 -11.90
C LYS A 190 -31.25 14.29 -11.29
N GLY A 191 -31.28 15.48 -10.70
CA GLY A 191 -32.43 16.03 -9.98
C GLY A 191 -32.70 15.38 -8.62
N GLU A 192 -31.76 14.57 -8.11
CA GLU A 192 -31.98 13.72 -6.93
C GLU A 192 -31.91 14.49 -5.61
N TRP A 193 -31.48 15.76 -5.61
CA TRP A 193 -31.45 16.60 -4.41
C TRP A 193 -32.83 16.98 -3.88
N THR A 194 -33.85 16.90 -4.74
CA THR A 194 -35.26 17.08 -4.37
C THR A 194 -35.84 15.84 -3.67
N ASN A 195 -35.08 14.74 -3.60
CA ASN A 195 -35.52 13.55 -2.90
C ASN A 195 -35.62 13.83 -1.38
N PRO A 196 -36.73 13.48 -0.72
CA PRO A 196 -36.87 13.64 0.73
C PRO A 196 -35.77 12.94 1.56
N ALA A 197 -35.12 11.92 1.01
CA ALA A 197 -34.00 11.25 1.68
C ALA A 197 -32.67 12.02 1.56
N ALA A 198 -32.54 12.95 0.62
CA ALA A 198 -31.33 13.76 0.41
C ALA A 198 -31.30 15.03 1.29
N PHE A 199 -32.41 15.34 1.96
CA PHE A 199 -32.60 16.56 2.73
C PHE A 199 -33.55 16.33 3.91
N LEU A 200 -33.08 16.63 5.11
CA LEU A 200 -33.88 16.57 6.32
C LEU A 200 -34.61 17.90 6.51
N LYS A 201 -35.91 17.92 6.25
CA LYS A 201 -36.76 19.09 6.47
C LYS A 201 -37.00 19.30 7.97
N LEU A 202 -36.88 20.57 8.41
CA LEU A 202 -37.10 21.01 9.80
C LEU A 202 -38.19 22.07 9.87
#